data_AF-A0A2S9G0G1-F1
#
_entry.id   AF-A0A2S9G0G1-F1
#
_cell.length_a   1.000
_cell.length_b   1.000
_cell.length_c   1.000
_cell.angle_alpha   90.00
_cell.angle_beta   90.00
_cell.angle_gamma   90.00
#
_symmetry.space_group_name_H-M   'P 1'
#
loop_
_entity.id
_entity.type
_entity.pdbx_description
1 polymer ?
#
loop_
_entity_poly.entity_id
_entity_poly.type
_entity_poly.pdbx_seq_one_letter_code
_entity_poly.pdbx_strand_id
1 'polypeptide(L)' 'MDAAEVVTRVMDEWKAGIDTHDPGRGAGAFTEDAVFQGLRPYGVGGQAVADYYDSQPEGMTVTYRILE' A
#
# COMPACT_ATOMS: atom_id res chain seq x y z
N MET A 1 -10.30 14.77 14.01
CA MET A 1 -9.79 14.27 12.73
C MET A 1 -10.99 13.82 11.95
N ASP A 2 -11.25 14.42 10.79
CA ASP A 2 -12.33 13.97 9.91
C ASP A 2 -11.91 12.72 9.12
N ALA A 3 -12.87 12.11 8.40
CA ALA A 3 -12.60 10.90 7.64
C ALA A 3 -11.59 11.13 6.49
N ALA A 4 -11.64 12.30 5.85
CA ALA A 4 -10.74 12.63 4.74
C ALA A 4 -9.30 12.79 5.23
N GLU A 5 -9.09 13.37 6.41
CA GLU A 5 -7.78 13.47 7.06
C GLU A 5 -7.20 12.09 7.41
N VAL A 6 -8.04 11.16 7.89
CA VAL A 6 -7.60 9.78 8.17
C VAL A 6 -7.17 9.08 6.88
N VAL A 7 -7.99 9.15 5.83
CA VAL A 7 -7.69 8.52 4.54
C VAL A 7 -6.42 9.13 3.93
N THR A 8 -6.26 10.45 3.99
CA THR A 8 -5.06 11.14 3.48
C THR A 8 -3.80 10.60 4.14
N ARG A 9 -3.78 10.46 5.47
CA ARG A 9 -2.60 9.96 6.19
C ARG A 9 -2.25 8.52 5.82
N VAL A 10 -3.26 7.66 5.68
CA VAL A 10 -3.04 6.26 5.26
C VAL A 10 -2.49 6.20 3.83
N MET A 11 -3.06 7.00 2.92
CA MET A 11 -2.63 7.06 1.52
C MET A 11 -1.23 7.68 1.36
N ASP A 12 -0.86 8.65 2.20
CA ASP A 12 0.50 9.21 2.23
C ASP A 12 1.54 8.17 2.66
N GLU A 13 1.23 7.37 3.68
CA GLU A 13 2.14 6.31 4.14
C GLU A 13 2.32 5.22 3.09
N TRP A 14 1.21 4.81 2.47
CA TRP A 14 1.22 3.88 1.34
C TRP A 14 2.04 4.41 0.15
N LYS A 15 1.82 5.67 -0.25
CA LYS A 15 2.58 6.33 -1.31
C LYS A 15 4.07 6.35 -0.99
N ALA A 16 4.41 6.69 0.25
CA ALA A 16 5.80 6.80 0.65
C ALA A 16 6.51 5.43 0.61
N GLY A 17 5.83 4.34 0.98
CA GLY A 17 6.37 2.97 0.81
C GLY A 17 6.65 2.61 -0.65
N ILE A 18 5.77 2.99 -1.58
CA ILE A 18 5.99 2.78 -3.02
C ILE A 18 7.16 3.63 -3.53
N ASP A 19 7.14 4.93 -3.26
CA ASP A 19 8.13 5.88 -3.79
C ASP A 19 9.57 5.55 -3.32
N THR A 20 9.72 4.97 -2.13
CA THR A 20 11.02 4.55 -1.60
C THR A 20 11.36 3.09 -1.86
N HIS A 21 10.48 2.34 -2.55
CA HIS A 21 10.59 0.89 -2.71
C HIS A 21 10.84 0.19 -1.35
N ASP A 22 10.01 0.51 -0.37
CA ASP A 22 9.97 -0.12 0.96
C ASP A 22 8.68 -0.95 1.09
N PRO A 23 8.72 -2.26 0.75
CA PRO A 23 7.55 -3.12 0.79
C PRO A 23 6.97 -3.27 2.19
N GLY A 24 7.80 -3.21 3.23
CA GLY A 24 7.37 -3.30 4.63
C GLY A 24 6.53 -2.09 5.03
N ARG A 25 6.97 -0.90 4.63
CA ARG A 25 6.21 0.34 4.83
C ARG A 25 4.87 0.32 4.07
N GLY A 26 4.89 -0.13 2.82
CA GLY A 26 3.67 -0.32 2.03
C GLY A 26 2.69 -1.29 2.68
N ALA A 27 3.18 -2.43 3.17
CA ALA A 27 2.37 -3.43 3.87
C ALA A 27 1.83 -2.94 5.23
N GLY A 28 2.55 -2.07 5.93
CA GLY A 28 2.14 -1.49 7.21
C GLY A 28 0.87 -0.62 7.15
N ALA A 29 0.47 -0.17 5.95
CA ALA A 29 -0.79 0.54 5.74
C ALA A 29 -2.03 -0.39 5.70
N PHE A 30 -1.84 -1.71 5.73
CA PHE A 30 -2.89 -2.72 5.63
C PHE A 30 -3.16 -3.38 6.99
N THR A 31 -4.37 -3.93 7.15
CA THR A 31 -4.69 -4.78 8.31
C THR A 31 -4.01 -6.15 8.19
N GLU A 32 -3.83 -6.83 9.33
CA GLU A 32 -3.18 -8.15 9.40
C GLU A 32 -3.86 -9.22 8.52
N ASP A 33 -5.16 -9.05 8.24
CA ASP A 33 -6.03 -9.93 7.47
C ASP A 33 -6.42 -9.36 6.10
N ALA A 34 -5.74 -8.32 5.61
CA ALA A 34 -6.08 -7.65 4.37
C ALA A 34 -6.08 -8.63 3.18
N VAL A 35 -7.18 -8.67 2.43
CA VAL A 35 -7.27 -9.42 1.18
C VAL A 35 -6.62 -8.59 0.08
N PHE A 36 -5.51 -9.08 -0.48
CA PHE A 36 -4.74 -8.37 -1.49
C PHE A 36 -4.91 -9.00 -2.87
N GLN A 37 -5.63 -8.29 -3.75
CA GLN A 37 -6.03 -8.77 -5.08
C GLN A 37 -5.09 -8.33 -6.21
N GLY A 38 -3.99 -7.64 -5.91
CA GLY A 38 -2.96 -7.27 -6.90
C GLY A 38 -2.18 -8.49 -7.44
N LEU A 39 -2.22 -9.62 -6.72
CA LEU A 39 -1.64 -10.89 -7.13
C LEU A 39 -2.70 -11.83 -7.70
N ARG A 40 -2.29 -12.76 -8.58
CA ARG A 40 -3.11 -13.89 -9.03
C ARG A 40 -2.37 -15.21 -8.81
N PRO A 41 -2.86 -16.11 -7.93
CA PRO A 41 -4.03 -15.97 -7.04
C PRO A 41 -3.87 -14.81 -6.04
N TYR A 42 -4.98 -14.33 -5.45
CA TYR A 42 -4.92 -13.30 -4.42
C TYR A 42 -4.18 -13.82 -3.17
N GLY A 43 -3.63 -12.92 -2.38
CA GLY A 43 -3.03 -13.23 -1.08
C GLY A 43 -3.78 -12.59 0.09
N VAL A 44 -3.47 -13.02 1.32
CA VAL A 44 -4.06 -12.50 2.55
C VAL A 44 -2.95 -12.11 3.52
N GLY A 45 -3.09 -10.94 4.14
CA GLY A 45 -2.21 -10.40 5.16
C GLY A 45 -0.98 -9.67 4.63
N GLY A 46 -0.25 -9.02 5.54
CA GLY A 46 0.84 -8.09 5.22
C GLY A 46 1.97 -8.70 4.38
N GLN A 47 2.29 -9.98 4.55
CA GLN A 47 3.33 -10.64 3.74
C GLN A 47 2.95 -10.68 2.26
N ALA A 48 1.69 -10.99 1.93
CA ALA A 48 1.25 -11.02 0.53
C ALA A 48 1.30 -9.62 -0.12
N VAL A 49 1.04 -8.58 0.67
CA VAL A 49 1.17 -7.18 0.23
C VAL A 49 2.64 -6.82 -0.02
N ALA A 50 3.52 -7.17 0.93
CA ALA A 50 4.95 -6.93 0.80
C ALA A 50 5.55 -7.66 -0.41
N ASP A 51 5.25 -8.94 -0.58
CA ASP A 51 5.72 -9.74 -1.72
C ASP A 51 5.28 -9.12 -3.06
N TYR A 52 4.07 -8.56 -3.13
CA TYR A 52 3.62 -7.85 -4.32
C TYR A 52 4.44 -6.59 -4.59
N TYR A 53 4.66 -5.73 -3.58
CA TYR A 53 5.41 -4.49 -3.78
C TYR A 53 6.90 -4.71 -4.01
N ASP A 54 7.49 -5.73 -3.41
CA ASP A 54 8.88 -6.17 -3.66
C ASP A 54 9.06 -6.63 -5.11
N SER A 55 8.04 -7.25 -5.71
CA SER A 55 8.07 -7.66 -7.12
C SER A 55 7.91 -6.50 -8.13
N GLN A 56 7.64 -5.27 -7.67
CA GLN A 56 7.49 -4.12 -8.58
C GLN A 56 8.84 -3.53 -8.99
N PRO A 57 8.94 -2.81 -10.11
CA PRO A 57 10.19 -2.20 -10.53
C PRO A 57 10.74 -1.20 -9.49
N GLU A 58 12.05 -1.21 -9.29
CA GLU A 58 12.75 -0.15 -8.58
C GLU A 58 12.50 1.22 -9.26
N GLY A 59 12.35 2.28 -8.45
CA GLY A 59 12.12 3.64 -8.95
C GLY A 59 10.69 3.91 -9.42
N MET A 60 9.77 2.95 -9.31
CA MET A 60 8.34 3.21 -9.49
C MET A 60 7.83 4.21 -8.45
N THR A 61 7.01 5.16 -8.87
CA THR A 61 6.36 6.15 -7.99
C THR A 61 4.86 6.19 -8.25
N VAL A 62 4.10 6.72 -7.31
CA VAL A 62 2.63 6.79 -7.43
C VAL A 62 2.08 8.15 -7.05
N THR A 63 0.98 8.57 -7.66
CA THR A 63 0.20 9.73 -7.22
C THR A 63 -1.24 9.33 -6.99
N TYR A 64 -1.89 9.93 -6.00
CA TYR A 64 -3.30 9.68 -5.73
C TYR A 64 -4.06 11.00 -5.56
N ARG A 65 -5.38 10.94 -5.74
CA ARG A 65 -6.32 12.01 -5.41
C ARG A 65 -7.52 11.36 -4.72
N ILE A 66 -7.91 11.89 -3.55
CA ILE A 66 -9.14 11.48 -2.87
C ILE A 66 -10.33 12.13 -3.58
N LEU A 67 -11.38 11.35 -3.83
CA LEU A 67 -12.63 11.78 -4.43
C LEU A 67 -13.77 11.56 -3.42
N GLU A 68 -14.80 12.41 -3.49
CA GLU A 68 -16.01 12.35 -2.66
C GLU A 68 -17.26 12.05 -3.50
#